data_AF-A0A967EVG1-F1
#
_entry.id   AF-A0A967EVG1-F1
#
_cell.length_a   1.000
_cell.length_b   1.000
_cell.length_c   1.000
_cell.angle_alpha   90.00
_cell.angle_beta   90.00
_cell.angle_gamma   90.00
#
_symmetry.space_group_name_H-M   'P 1'
#
loop_
_entity.id
_entity.type
_entity.pdbx_description
1 polymer ?
#
loop_
_entity_poly.entity_id
_entity_poly.type
_entity_poly.pdbx_seq_one_letter_code
_entity_poly.pdbx_strand_id
1 'polypeptide(L)'
;MANIKYFAECNGQPVQLDNVYHLGGASTKASEFEGQCSVCGERHRAERKVEYKRFPTKHECDARCMNATGKVMKCECSCGGKNHGRGHRVSQTVLEVATS
;
A
#
# COMPACT_ATOMS: atom_id res chain seq x y z
N MET A 1 15.86 11.07 2.76
CA MET A 1 14.72 10.58 1.95
C MET A 1 13.97 9.52 2.74
N ALA A 2 12.64 9.63 2.81
CA ALA A 2 11.81 8.58 3.38
C ALA A 2 11.81 7.35 2.45
N ASN A 3 11.97 6.15 2.99
CA ASN A 3 11.86 4.90 2.23
C ASN A 3 10.37 4.55 2.12
N ILE A 4 9.68 5.16 1.16
CA ILE A 4 8.24 4.99 0.97
C ILE A 4 8.00 3.86 -0.02
N LYS A 5 7.13 2.93 0.37
CA LYS A 5 6.61 1.86 -0.47
C LYS A 5 5.13 2.08 -0.74
N TYR A 6 4.69 1.73 -1.94
CA TYR A 6 3.31 1.92 -2.38
C TYR A 6 2.66 0.56 -2.59
N PHE A 7 1.40 0.45 -2.19
CA PHE A 7 0.65 -0.80 -2.24
C PHE A 7 -0.73 -0.58 -2.86
N ALA A 8 -1.18 -1.58 -3.60
CA ALA A 8 -2.54 -1.73 -4.10
C ALA A 8 -3.06 -3.14 -3.77
N GLU A 9 -4.33 -3.41 -4.03
CA GLU A 9 -4.89 -4.76 -4.09
C GLU A 9 -4.96 -5.25 -5.53
N CYS A 10 -4.51 -6.48 -5.73
CA CYS A 10 -4.66 -7.22 -6.97
C CYS A 10 -5.17 -8.61 -6.59
N ASN A 11 -6.33 -9.01 -7.13
CA ASN A 11 -6.97 -10.30 -6.84
C ASN A 11 -7.14 -10.58 -5.33
N GLY A 12 -7.55 -9.57 -4.57
CA GLY A 12 -7.76 -9.67 -3.12
C GLY A 12 -6.48 -9.82 -2.29
N GLN A 13 -5.30 -9.66 -2.90
CA GLN A 13 -4.01 -9.70 -2.20
C GLN A 13 -3.31 -8.34 -2.26
N PRO A 14 -2.70 -7.88 -1.17
CA PRO A 14 -1.88 -6.67 -1.20
C PRO A 14 -0.59 -6.92 -1.99
N VAL A 15 -0.36 -6.09 -3.00
CA VAL A 15 0.84 -6.10 -3.84
C VAL A 15 1.63 -4.81 -3.64
N GLN A 16 2.96 -4.92 -3.56
CA GLN A 16 3.82 -3.75 -3.62
C GLN A 16 3.91 -3.32 -5.09
N LEU A 17 3.77 -2.02 -5.34
CA LEU A 17 3.92 -1.48 -6.69
C LEU A 17 5.39 -1.17 -6.98
N ASP A 18 5.82 -1.52 -8.18
CA ASP A 18 7.13 -1.22 -8.74
C ASP A 18 7.03 -0.01 -9.69
N ASN A 19 8.16 0.60 -10.07
CA ASN A 19 8.19 1.71 -11.04
C ASN A 19 7.15 2.81 -10.77
N VAL A 20 7.03 3.20 -9.49
CA VAL A 20 6.00 4.14 -9.03
C VAL A 20 6.33 5.57 -9.47
N TYR A 21 5.35 6.27 -10.01
CA TYR A 21 5.44 7.69 -10.32
C TYR A 21 4.29 8.49 -9.72
N HIS A 22 4.49 9.80 -9.64
CA HIS A 22 3.47 10.76 -9.24
C HIS A 22 2.66 11.21 -10.45
N LEU A 23 1.34 11.25 -10.35
CA LEU A 23 0.41 11.65 -11.42
C LEU A 23 0.38 13.18 -11.67
N GLY A 24 1.42 13.93 -11.25
CA GLY A 24 1.53 15.37 -11.50
C GLY A 24 0.78 16.32 -10.54
N GLY A 25 0.05 15.82 -9.55
CA GLY A 25 -0.60 16.66 -8.53
C GLY A 25 0.35 17.25 -7.48
N ALA A 26 -0.15 18.21 -6.68
CA ALA A 26 0.58 18.73 -5.50
C ALA A 26 0.36 17.90 -4.21
N SER A 27 -0.56 16.93 -4.25
CA SER A 27 -0.97 16.18 -3.07
C SER A 27 -0.12 14.94 -2.85
N THR A 28 0.26 14.68 -1.60
CA THR A 28 1.04 13.48 -1.23
C THR A 28 0.16 12.27 -0.89
N LYS A 29 -1.13 12.29 -1.21
CA LYS A 29 -2.05 11.16 -0.96
C LYS A 29 -1.57 9.93 -1.74
N ALA A 30 -1.77 8.73 -1.19
CA ALA A 30 -1.38 7.50 -1.88
C ALA A 30 -2.01 7.40 -3.27
N SER A 31 -3.27 7.81 -3.39
CA SER A 31 -4.01 7.81 -4.64
C SER A 31 -3.32 8.64 -5.74
N GLU A 32 -2.50 9.64 -5.44
CA GLU A 32 -1.82 10.43 -6.47
C GLU A 32 -0.62 9.72 -7.12
N PHE A 33 -0.37 8.47 -6.75
CA PHE A 33 0.72 7.66 -7.27
C PHE A 33 0.16 6.44 -8.00
N GLU A 34 0.89 6.00 -9.02
CA GLU A 34 0.60 4.79 -9.77
C GLU A 34 1.89 4.03 -10.00
N GLY A 35 1.83 2.71 -9.95
CA GLY A 35 2.97 1.85 -10.25
C GLY A 35 2.56 0.56 -10.92
N GLN A 36 3.57 -0.14 -11.41
CA GLN A 36 3.47 -1.44 -12.05
C GLN A 36 3.15 -2.51 -11.00
N CYS A 37 2.08 -3.26 -11.22
CA CYS A 37 1.81 -4.48 -10.46
C CYS A 37 2.58 -5.63 -11.10
N SER A 38 3.41 -6.31 -10.30
CA SER A 38 4.18 -7.47 -10.72
C SER A 38 3.36 -8.77 -10.72
N VAL A 39 2.10 -8.74 -10.28
CA VAL A 39 1.19 -9.91 -10.31
C VAL A 39 0.39 -9.98 -11.60
N CYS A 40 -0.29 -8.92 -12.01
CA CYS A 40 -1.11 -8.91 -13.24
C CYS A 40 -0.43 -8.24 -14.44
N GLY A 41 0.69 -7.53 -14.25
CA GLY A 41 1.36 -6.83 -15.34
C GLY A 41 0.69 -5.49 -15.73
N GLU A 42 -0.35 -5.06 -15.04
CA GLU A 42 -0.99 -3.75 -15.26
C GLU A 42 -0.54 -2.69 -14.25
N ARG A 43 -0.86 -1.43 -14.54
CA ARG A 43 -0.62 -0.31 -13.64
C ARG A 43 -1.79 -0.12 -12.69
N HIS A 44 -1.51 0.05 -11.41
CA HIS A 44 -2.53 0.32 -10.40
C HIS A 44 -2.24 1.60 -9.64
N ARG A 45 -3.31 2.35 -9.36
CA ARG A 45 -3.27 3.50 -8.46
C ARG A 45 -2.96 3.00 -7.04
N ALA A 46 -2.03 3.65 -6.36
CA ALA A 46 -1.66 3.24 -5.01
C ALA A 46 -2.78 3.57 -4.02
N GLU A 47 -3.20 2.57 -3.26
CA GLU A 47 -4.21 2.75 -2.22
C GLU A 47 -3.56 3.13 -0.90
N ARG A 48 -2.32 2.70 -0.68
CA ARG A 48 -1.57 2.98 0.53
C ARG A 48 -0.12 3.32 0.23
N LYS A 49 0.40 4.27 1.00
CA LYS A 49 1.83 4.54 1.10
C LYS A 49 2.29 4.18 2.50
N VAL A 50 3.39 3.45 2.59
CA VAL A 50 3.97 2.99 3.86
C VAL A 50 5.40 3.48 3.91
N GLU A 51 5.70 4.29 4.92
CA GLU A 51 7.10 4.62 5.19
C GLU A 51 7.75 3.45 5.93
N TYR A 52 8.87 2.97 5.41
CA TYR A 52 9.61 1.83 5.93
C TYR A 52 10.88 2.32 6.65
N LYS A 53 11.18 1.74 7.81
CA LYS A 53 12.41 2.09 8.54
C LYS A 53 13.63 1.67 7.72
N ARG A 54 14.66 2.53 7.70
CA ARG A 54 15.95 2.22 7.08
C ARG A 54 16.62 1.01 7.72
N PHE A 55 16.50 0.88 9.04
CA PHE A 55 17.02 -0.25 9.83
C PHE A 55 15.86 -0.95 10.52
N PRO A 56 15.13 -1.84 9.82
CA PRO A 56 14.00 -2.57 10.39
C PRO A 56 14.48 -3.68 11.32
N THR A 57 13.75 -3.91 12.42
CA THR A 57 13.98 -5.04 13.33
C THR A 57 13.56 -6.37 12.71
N LYS A 58 12.72 -6.33 11.66
CA LYS A 58 12.20 -7.50 10.93
C LYS A 58 11.41 -8.48 11.82
N HIS A 59 10.73 -7.98 12.85
CA HIS A 59 9.84 -8.80 13.67
C HIS A 59 8.58 -9.23 12.88
N GLU A 60 7.93 -10.30 13.34
CA GLU A 60 6.65 -10.77 12.81
C GLU A 60 5.53 -9.74 13.06
N CYS A 61 4.61 -9.61 12.11
CA CYS A 61 3.50 -8.67 12.24
C CYS A 61 2.63 -8.96 13.46
N ASP A 62 2.41 -7.94 14.28
CA ASP A 62 1.42 -7.95 15.35
C ASP A 62 0.23 -7.03 15.02
N ALA A 63 -0.68 -6.92 15.98
CA ALA A 63 -1.86 -6.05 15.88
C ALA A 63 -1.51 -4.57 15.64
N ARG A 64 -0.34 -4.09 16.10
CA ARG A 64 0.09 -2.69 15.88
C ARG A 64 0.41 -2.47 14.40
N CYS A 65 1.06 -3.43 13.76
CA CYS A 65 1.29 -3.37 12.32
C CYS A 65 -0.02 -3.41 11.55
N MET A 66 -0.88 -4.40 11.82
CA MET A 66 -2.12 -4.59 11.06
C MET A 66 -3.09 -3.41 11.19
N ASN A 67 -3.11 -2.73 12.34
CA ASN A 67 -4.01 -1.61 12.61
C ASN A 67 -3.32 -0.23 12.56
N ALA A 68 -2.08 -0.15 12.07
CA ALA A 68 -1.35 1.11 11.98
C ALA A 68 -2.09 2.13 11.11
N THR A 69 -2.26 3.35 11.63
CA THR A 69 -2.81 4.50 10.91
C THR A 69 -1.87 5.71 10.99
N GLY A 70 -1.92 6.57 9.97
CA GLY A 70 -1.28 7.90 10.03
C GLY A 70 0.25 7.93 9.95
N LYS A 71 0.79 9.14 10.21
CA LYS A 71 2.16 9.58 9.88
C LYS A 71 3.26 9.11 10.85
N VAL A 72 2.90 8.52 11.99
CA VAL A 72 3.85 8.31 13.11
C VAL A 72 4.56 6.96 13.00
N MET A 73 3.93 5.95 12.39
CA MET A 73 4.39 4.57 12.46
C MET A 73 5.13 4.16 11.19
N LYS A 74 6.47 4.17 11.23
CA LYS A 74 7.28 3.61 10.14
C LYS A 74 7.32 2.09 10.28
N CYS A 75 6.96 1.37 9.22
CA CYS A 75 6.98 -0.09 9.21
C CYS A 75 8.40 -0.62 9.39
N GLU A 76 8.56 -1.61 10.27
CA GLU A 76 9.82 -2.27 10.58
C GLU A 76 9.73 -3.80 10.58
N CYS A 77 8.55 -4.33 10.26
CA CYS A 77 8.22 -5.74 10.30
C CYS A 77 8.84 -6.49 9.11
N SER A 78 8.99 -7.81 9.23
CA SER A 78 9.44 -8.69 8.15
C SER A 78 8.54 -8.66 6.91
N CYS A 79 7.26 -8.30 7.05
CA CYS A 79 6.31 -8.20 5.94
C CYS A 79 6.61 -7.07 4.93
N GLY A 80 7.58 -6.21 5.22
CA GLY A 80 8.01 -5.16 4.31
C GLY A 80 6.96 -4.07 4.03
N GLY A 81 5.91 -3.96 4.85
CA GLY A 81 4.81 -2.99 4.70
C GLY A 81 3.49 -3.60 4.18
N LYS A 82 3.50 -4.86 3.73
CA LYS A 82 2.34 -5.53 3.11
C LYS A 82 1.09 -5.54 4.00
N ASN A 83 1.28 -5.80 5.29
CA ASN A 83 0.18 -5.88 6.26
C ASN A 83 -0.07 -4.56 7.02
N HIS A 84 0.79 -3.57 6.86
CA HIS A 84 0.76 -2.35 7.66
C HIS A 84 -0.55 -1.58 7.44
N GLY A 85 -1.43 -1.45 8.43
CA GLY A 85 -2.72 -0.78 8.30
C GLY A 85 -3.78 -1.53 7.48
N ARG A 86 -3.58 -2.82 7.21
CA ARG A 86 -4.52 -3.65 6.43
C ARG A 86 -5.84 -3.92 7.15
N GLY A 87 -5.87 -3.86 8.47
CA GLY A 87 -7.09 -4.02 9.28
C GLY A 87 -8.12 -2.91 9.08
N HIS A 88 -7.72 -1.77 8.50
CA HIS A 88 -8.62 -0.65 8.17
C HIS A 88 -9.20 -0.72 6.76
N ARG A 89 -8.90 -1.79 5.99
CA ARG A 89 -9.50 -1.95 4.66
C ARG A 89 -10.94 -2.42 4.79
N VAL A 90 -11.88 -1.53 4.47
CA VAL A 90 -13.12 -1.95 3.85
C VAL A 90 -12.76 -2.45 2.45
N SER A 91 -12.94 -3.76 2.22
CA SER A 91 -12.88 -4.33 0.88
C SER A 91 -13.84 -3.51 0.01
N GLN A 92 -13.32 -2.83 -1.02
CA GLN A 92 -14.17 -2.39 -2.12
C GLN A 92 -14.49 -3.66 -2.92
N THR A 93 -15.44 -4.44 -2.39
CA THR A 93 -16.17 -5.41 -3.18
C THR A 93 -16.80 -4.63 -4.31
N VAL A 94 -16.32 -4.91 -5.52
CA VAL A 94 -16.96 -4.68 -6.81
C VAL A 94 -18.33 -3.98 -6.72
N LEU A 95 -18.37 -2.68 -7.06
CA LEU A 95 -19.58 -2.13 -7.67
C LEU A 95 -19.62 -2.64 -9.12
N GLU A 96 -19.90 -3.93 -9.27
CA GLU A 96 -20.53 -4.45 -10.49
C GLU A 96 -21.94 -3.85 -10.55
N VAL A 97 -22.05 -2.61 -11.01
CA VAL A 97 -23.32 -2.14 -11.56
C VAL A 97 -23.35 -2.68 -12.98
N ALA A 98 -23.91 -3.87 -13.08
CA ALA A 98 -24.35 -4.45 -14.33
C ALA A 98 -25.14 -3.39 -15.12
N THR A 99 -24.77 -3.28 -16.38
CA THR A 99 -25.57 -2.66 -17.45
C THR A 99 -27.04 -3.02 -17.33
N SER A 100 -27.92 -2.03 -17.49
CA SER A 100 -29.26 -2.18 -18.04
C SER A 100 -29.56 -0.96 -18.89
#